data_AF-A0ABC9TXS6-F1
#
_entry.id   AF-A0ABC9TXS6-F1
#
_cell.length_a   1.000
_cell.length_b   1.000
_cell.length_c   1.000
_cell.angle_alpha   90.00
_cell.angle_beta   90.00
_cell.angle_gamma   90.00
#
_symmetry.space_group_name_H-M   'P 1'
#
loop_
_entity.id
_entity.type
_entity.pdbx_description
1 polymer ?
#
loop_
_entity_poly.entity_id
_entity_poly.type
_entity_poly.pdbx_seq_one_letter_code
_entity_poly.pdbx_strand_id
1 'polypeptide(L)'
;MYYYKIEGQLCCSLDGSLPYEKTEAPKEVTSLVYLFDREPGSCRASFKVNDSSMLFAEKEDSSWLCSVKLEEAAGGKKADEWTESVIRAGKMRAVNLRHPKFIEILRERQEGGKKRVNVLAIGDVGSTLLTGLHLLGGDVISSIGICDISDKVTARWEFEENQIAYPWDYDALPEIDIVSAEDLFKCDVFVFVASKGIPPVGSGVKDVRMYQFENNSKIVAQYARQARKENFKGLFAVVSDPVDPLAKTAWLESNKDDSGVLDYQGLRPEQVHGFGLGVMNARAAYFAKRDERFKRFLTEGRSFGPHGQDLVVADSITDYNDELSKELTELTVTANLHMRAIGFKPFIAPAYSSGAISLVLMMRGEWHCGSVFLGGIYMGVKNRYTAFGLETEVLPLPEQLYRRIAAAEDNLKKIV
;
A
#
# COMPACT_ATOMS: atom_id res chain seq x y z
N MET A 1 27.07 13.10 -9.83
CA MET A 1 26.62 11.72 -9.62
C MET A 1 27.78 10.78 -9.93
N TYR A 2 27.93 9.68 -9.19
CA TYR A 2 28.93 8.64 -9.48
C TYR A 2 28.23 7.39 -9.98
N TYR A 3 28.79 6.76 -11.00
CA TYR A 3 28.19 5.61 -11.68
C TYR A 3 28.98 4.33 -11.42
N TYR A 4 28.24 3.24 -11.23
CA TYR A 4 28.78 1.94 -10.85
C TYR A 4 28.15 0.83 -11.67
N LYS A 5 28.87 -0.28 -11.79
CA LYS A 5 28.36 -1.55 -12.30
C LYS A 5 28.31 -2.56 -11.17
N ILE A 6 27.11 -3.09 -10.90
CA ILE A 6 26.89 -4.08 -9.84
C ILE A 6 25.97 -5.16 -10.41
N GLU A 7 26.39 -6.42 -10.37
CA GLU A 7 25.59 -7.56 -10.87
C GLU A 7 25.08 -7.36 -12.32
N GLY A 8 25.88 -6.69 -13.16
CA GLY A 8 25.53 -6.37 -14.54
C GLY A 8 24.51 -5.22 -14.71
N GLN A 9 24.08 -4.57 -13.64
CA GLN A 9 23.17 -3.42 -13.67
C GLN A 9 23.95 -2.10 -13.58
N LEU A 10 23.43 -1.09 -14.27
CA LEU A 10 23.90 0.29 -14.14
C LEU A 10 23.29 0.92 -12.88
N CYS A 11 24.16 1.35 -11.99
CA CYS A 11 23.79 1.99 -10.73
C CYS A 11 24.41 3.39 -10.63
N CYS A 12 23.82 4.25 -9.80
CA CYS A 12 24.41 5.53 -9.43
C CYS A 12 24.27 5.83 -7.94
N SER A 13 25.15 6.68 -7.41
CA SER A 13 25.07 7.18 -6.03
C SER A 13 25.64 8.58 -5.93
N LEU A 14 25.24 9.30 -4.87
CA LEU A 14 25.89 10.54 -4.46
C LEU A 14 27.26 10.28 -3.82
N ASP A 15 27.49 9.07 -3.29
CA ASP A 15 28.78 8.65 -2.75
C ASP A 15 29.71 8.16 -3.87
N GLY A 16 30.91 8.74 -3.96
CA GLY A 16 31.96 8.40 -4.92
C GLY A 16 32.96 7.34 -4.43
N SER A 17 32.80 6.87 -3.20
CA SER A 17 33.70 5.98 -2.48
C SER A 17 33.21 4.54 -2.36
N LEU A 18 32.05 4.21 -2.95
CA LEU A 18 31.50 2.85 -2.90
C LEU A 18 32.49 1.83 -3.51
N PRO A 19 32.63 0.63 -2.92
CA PRO A 19 33.62 -0.38 -3.31
C PRO A 19 33.18 -1.19 -4.54
N TYR A 20 32.61 -0.54 -5.56
CA TYR A 20 32.12 -1.17 -6.78
C TYR A 20 32.86 -0.65 -8.02
N GLU A 21 32.80 -1.43 -9.11
CA GLU A 21 33.39 -1.06 -10.40
C GLU A 21 32.77 0.26 -10.88
N LYS A 22 33.61 1.30 -11.05
CA LYS A 22 33.18 2.59 -11.59
C LYS A 22 32.95 2.50 -13.08
N THR A 23 31.92 3.18 -13.56
CA THR A 23 31.60 3.32 -14.99
C THR A 23 31.22 4.76 -15.31
N GLU A 24 30.91 5.04 -16.56
CA GLU A 24 30.35 6.32 -17.01
C GLU A 24 28.86 6.19 -17.32
N ALA A 25 28.17 7.33 -17.36
CA ALA A 25 26.80 7.41 -17.86
C ALA A 25 26.77 7.04 -19.36
N PRO A 26 25.89 6.11 -19.79
CA PRO A 26 25.67 5.84 -21.20
C PRO A 26 25.18 7.08 -21.96
N LYS A 27 25.31 7.07 -23.30
CA LYS A 27 24.72 8.15 -24.13
C LYS A 27 23.21 8.08 -24.18
N GLU A 28 22.65 6.87 -24.18
CA GLU A 28 21.21 6.63 -24.30
C GLU A 28 20.55 6.46 -22.92
N VAL A 29 19.29 6.88 -22.81
CA VAL A 29 18.49 6.74 -21.59
C VAL A 29 18.09 5.28 -21.39
N THR A 30 18.67 4.66 -20.37
CA THR A 30 18.39 3.28 -19.96
C THR A 30 17.88 3.22 -18.52
N SER A 31 17.57 2.02 -18.02
CA SER A 31 17.23 1.79 -16.62
C SER A 31 18.42 2.09 -15.71
N LEU A 32 18.16 2.77 -14.59
CA LEU A 32 19.17 3.18 -13.62
C LEU A 32 18.72 2.83 -12.21
N VAL A 33 19.64 2.27 -11.41
CA VAL A 33 19.41 2.05 -9.98
C VAL A 33 20.13 3.10 -9.15
N TYR A 34 19.38 3.92 -8.41
CA TYR A 34 19.94 4.80 -7.40
C TYR A 34 20.23 4.04 -6.11
N LEU A 35 21.47 4.09 -5.67
CA LEU A 35 21.96 3.49 -4.44
C LEU A 35 22.00 4.57 -3.37
N PHE A 36 21.09 4.46 -2.41
CA PHE A 36 21.05 5.34 -1.24
C PHE A 36 21.43 4.57 0.02
N ASP A 37 21.88 5.29 1.03
CA ASP A 37 22.33 4.75 2.31
C ASP A 37 21.43 5.30 3.43
N ARG A 38 20.57 4.44 3.98
CA ARG A 38 19.73 4.76 5.15
C ARG A 38 19.56 3.55 6.06
N GLU A 39 19.33 3.80 7.34
CA GLU A 39 19.02 2.75 8.32
C GLU A 39 17.83 1.88 7.83
N PRO A 40 17.96 0.54 7.76
CA PRO A 40 16.84 -0.35 7.48
C PRO A 40 15.67 -0.10 8.43
N GLY A 41 14.45 -0.05 7.88
CA GLY A 41 13.24 0.25 8.64
C GLY A 41 12.96 1.73 8.89
N SER A 42 13.85 2.65 8.50
CA SER A 42 13.54 4.09 8.48
C SER A 42 12.84 4.53 7.19
N CYS A 43 12.95 3.75 6.12
CA CYS A 43 12.41 4.02 4.80
C CYS A 43 12.08 2.73 4.05
N ARG A 44 11.42 2.84 2.89
CA ARG A 44 11.29 1.75 1.91
C ARG A 44 12.66 1.22 1.50
N ALA A 45 12.75 -0.08 1.23
CA ALA A 45 13.99 -0.71 0.81
C ALA A 45 14.23 -0.50 -0.69
N SER A 46 13.15 -0.42 -1.48
CA SER A 46 13.18 -0.01 -2.87
C SER A 46 11.89 0.74 -3.28
N PHE A 47 12.02 1.72 -4.17
CA PHE A 47 10.90 2.51 -4.69
C PHE A 47 11.26 3.12 -6.05
N LYS A 48 10.25 3.58 -6.80
CA LYS A 48 10.48 4.33 -8.04
C LYS A 48 10.82 5.79 -7.71
N VAL A 49 11.88 6.32 -8.32
CA VAL A 49 12.20 7.75 -8.23
C VAL A 49 11.39 8.48 -9.30
N ASN A 50 10.39 9.26 -8.89
CA ASN A 50 9.55 10.08 -9.78
C ASN A 50 9.74 11.59 -9.59
N ASP A 51 10.59 12.00 -8.66
CA ASP A 51 11.03 13.39 -8.45
C ASP A 51 12.53 13.40 -8.09
N SER A 52 13.34 14.25 -8.72
CA SER A 52 14.79 14.26 -8.49
C SER A 52 15.19 14.80 -7.12
N SER A 53 14.33 15.58 -6.46
CA SER A 53 14.53 16.06 -5.10
C SER A 53 14.59 14.90 -4.09
N MET A 54 13.96 13.76 -4.39
CA MET A 54 14.02 12.55 -3.54
C MET A 54 15.45 12.02 -3.36
N LEU A 55 16.35 12.27 -4.33
CA LEU A 55 17.74 11.84 -4.26
C LEU A 55 18.50 12.53 -3.12
N PHE A 56 18.09 13.75 -2.78
CA PHE A 56 18.77 14.64 -1.84
C PHE A 56 18.07 14.72 -0.47
N ALA A 57 16.87 14.17 -0.34
CA ALA A 57 16.19 14.08 0.93
C ALA A 57 16.99 13.20 1.92
N GLU A 58 17.10 13.62 3.17
CA GLU A 58 17.85 12.86 4.19
C GLU A 58 17.03 11.74 4.83
N LYS A 59 15.70 11.92 4.88
CA LYS A 59 14.73 10.98 5.45
C LYS A 59 13.53 10.82 4.53
N GLU A 60 12.80 9.73 4.73
CA GLU A 60 11.47 9.53 4.18
C GLU A 60 10.44 9.86 5.25
N ASP A 61 9.40 10.62 4.90
CA ASP A 61 8.23 10.96 5.74
C ASP A 61 7.13 11.59 4.86
N SER A 62 6.07 12.15 5.44
CA SER A 62 4.99 12.78 4.67
C SER A 62 5.42 13.96 3.79
N SER A 63 6.61 14.55 4.01
CA SER A 63 7.15 15.60 3.14
C SER A 63 7.34 15.12 1.70
N TRP A 64 7.50 13.81 1.48
CA TRP A 64 7.63 13.21 0.15
C TRP A 64 6.36 13.30 -0.69
N LEU A 65 5.22 13.64 -0.08
CA LEU A 65 3.97 13.89 -0.77
C LEU A 65 3.87 15.34 -1.26
N CYS A 66 4.76 16.23 -0.79
CA CYS A 66 4.77 17.66 -1.11
C CYS A 66 6.01 18.04 -1.93
N SER A 67 5.84 18.42 -3.19
CA SER A 67 6.94 18.87 -4.04
C SER A 67 7.68 20.06 -3.45
N VAL A 68 6.95 21.00 -2.83
CA VAL A 68 7.54 22.18 -2.17
C VAL A 68 8.47 21.76 -1.03
N LYS A 69 8.07 20.80 -0.20
CA LYS A 69 8.90 20.32 0.92
C LYS A 69 10.09 19.49 0.44
N LEU A 70 9.91 18.70 -0.61
CA LEU A 70 11.00 17.97 -1.25
C LEU A 70 12.05 18.92 -1.85
N GLU A 71 11.63 19.96 -2.57
CA GLU A 71 12.51 20.98 -3.13
C GLU A 71 13.26 21.76 -2.05
N GLU A 72 12.56 22.16 -0.97
CA GLU A 72 13.17 22.77 0.22
C GLU A 72 14.26 21.87 0.81
N ALA A 73 13.97 20.56 0.97
CA ALA A 73 14.92 19.58 1.49
C ALA A 73 16.11 19.34 0.55
N ALA A 74 15.91 19.41 -0.77
CA ALA A 74 16.99 19.29 -1.74
C ALA A 74 17.96 20.47 -1.71
N GLY A 75 17.53 21.65 -1.23
CA GLY A 75 18.39 22.82 -1.05
C GLY A 75 19.03 23.30 -2.35
N GLY A 76 18.33 23.18 -3.48
CA GLY A 76 18.81 23.56 -4.81
C GLY A 76 19.83 22.60 -5.44
N LYS A 77 20.14 21.47 -4.79
CA LYS A 77 20.94 20.39 -5.39
C LYS A 77 20.18 19.76 -6.56
N LYS A 78 20.91 19.38 -7.59
CA LYS A 78 20.36 18.74 -8.80
C LYS A 78 21.22 17.56 -9.20
N ALA A 79 20.61 16.56 -9.80
CA ALA A 79 21.37 15.49 -10.43
C ALA A 79 22.01 16.03 -11.73
N ASP A 80 22.96 15.29 -12.29
CA ASP A 80 23.45 15.61 -13.62
C ASP A 80 22.36 15.38 -14.68
N GLU A 81 22.47 16.06 -15.82
CA GLU A 81 21.43 16.07 -16.86
C GLU A 81 21.04 14.68 -17.36
N TRP A 82 21.99 13.74 -17.39
CA TRP A 82 21.69 12.38 -17.81
C TRP A 82 20.80 11.67 -16.78
N THR A 83 21.14 11.74 -15.49
CA THR A 83 20.29 11.19 -14.42
C THR A 83 18.89 11.81 -14.44
N GLU A 84 18.78 13.14 -14.60
CA GLU A 84 17.49 13.83 -14.72
C GLU A 84 16.67 13.30 -15.91
N SER A 85 17.32 13.00 -17.04
CA SER A 85 16.64 12.41 -18.20
C SER A 85 16.08 11.01 -17.93
N VAL A 86 16.75 10.20 -17.09
CA VAL A 86 16.27 8.86 -16.69
C VAL A 86 15.06 8.96 -15.77
N ILE A 87 15.07 9.92 -14.84
CA ILE A 87 13.92 10.21 -13.95
C ILE A 87 12.71 10.66 -14.77
N ARG A 88 12.89 11.61 -15.70
CA ARG A 88 11.83 12.06 -16.62
C ARG A 88 11.28 10.93 -17.48
N ALA A 89 12.12 9.98 -17.89
CA ALA A 89 11.69 8.79 -18.61
C ALA A 89 11.00 7.74 -17.71
N GLY A 90 10.97 7.95 -16.39
CA GLY A 90 10.37 7.04 -15.42
C GLY A 90 11.11 5.73 -15.24
N LYS A 91 12.42 5.70 -15.56
CA LYS A 91 13.25 4.48 -15.60
C LYS A 91 14.23 4.34 -14.43
N MET A 92 13.98 5.07 -13.34
CA MET A 92 14.86 5.07 -12.17
C MET A 92 14.22 4.38 -10.98
N ARG A 93 14.95 3.42 -10.40
CA ARG A 93 14.59 2.72 -9.16
C ARG A 93 15.60 3.06 -8.08
N ALA A 94 15.17 3.35 -6.88
CA ALA A 94 16.04 3.48 -5.71
C ALA A 94 16.14 2.13 -4.97
N VAL A 95 17.33 1.82 -4.45
CA VAL A 95 17.61 0.62 -3.62
C VAL A 95 18.51 1.02 -2.46
N ASN A 96 18.15 0.60 -1.24
CA ASN A 96 18.92 0.88 -0.03
C ASN A 96 20.14 -0.05 0.09
N LEU A 97 21.35 0.52 0.09
CA LEU A 97 22.62 -0.19 0.25
C LEU A 97 22.75 -0.90 1.60
N ARG A 98 22.16 -0.34 2.65
CA ARG A 98 22.26 -0.88 4.01
C ARG A 98 21.25 -1.97 4.32
N HIS A 99 20.31 -2.23 3.42
CA HIS A 99 19.36 -3.31 3.63
C HIS A 99 20.08 -4.66 3.64
N PRO A 100 19.86 -5.56 4.63
CA PRO A 100 20.57 -6.84 4.71
C PRO A 100 20.41 -7.73 3.46
N LYS A 101 19.29 -7.55 2.74
CA LYS A 101 18.99 -8.19 1.45
C LYS A 101 19.35 -7.35 0.21
N PHE A 102 20.30 -6.40 0.30
CA PHE A 102 20.64 -5.47 -0.78
C PHE A 102 20.82 -6.15 -2.15
N ILE A 103 21.65 -7.19 -2.22
CA ILE A 103 21.94 -7.89 -3.50
C ILE A 103 20.70 -8.60 -4.05
N GLU A 104 19.86 -9.17 -3.18
CA GLU A 104 18.59 -9.78 -3.60
C GLU A 104 17.67 -8.73 -4.23
N ILE A 105 17.46 -7.61 -3.53
CA ILE A 105 16.61 -6.50 -3.99
C ILE A 105 17.13 -5.91 -5.30
N LEU A 106 18.45 -5.76 -5.43
CA LEU A 106 19.07 -5.28 -6.65
C LEU A 106 18.75 -6.21 -7.83
N ARG A 107 18.86 -7.53 -7.65
CA ARG A 107 18.60 -8.53 -8.71
C ARG A 107 17.13 -8.64 -9.10
N GLU A 108 16.21 -8.33 -8.18
CA GLU A 108 14.78 -8.45 -8.43
C GLU A 108 14.32 -7.59 -9.60
N ARG A 109 13.42 -8.15 -10.41
CA ARG A 109 12.73 -7.45 -11.50
C ARG A 109 11.25 -7.65 -11.29
N GLN A 110 10.48 -6.60 -11.53
CA GLN A 110 9.03 -6.69 -11.50
C GLN A 110 8.56 -7.38 -12.77
N GLU A 111 8.03 -8.60 -12.62
CA GLU A 111 7.47 -9.36 -13.72
C GLU A 111 6.02 -8.95 -13.97
N GLY A 112 5.68 -8.79 -15.25
CA GLY A 112 4.30 -8.58 -15.69
C GLY A 112 3.47 -9.86 -15.59
N GLY A 113 2.29 -9.83 -16.21
CA GLY A 113 1.40 -10.98 -16.28
C GLY A 113 0.45 -11.13 -15.10
N LYS A 114 -0.45 -12.12 -15.22
CA LYS A 114 -1.49 -12.41 -14.24
C LYS A 114 -0.89 -12.93 -12.92
N LYS A 115 -1.51 -12.58 -11.81
CA LYS A 115 -1.07 -12.90 -10.45
C LYS A 115 -1.93 -13.98 -9.83
N ARG A 116 -1.32 -14.90 -9.08
CA ARG A 116 -2.04 -15.77 -8.16
C ARG A 116 -2.34 -15.03 -6.87
N VAL A 117 -3.60 -15.01 -6.47
CA VAL A 117 -4.06 -14.30 -5.27
C VAL A 117 -4.58 -15.30 -4.25
N ASN A 118 -4.09 -15.27 -3.01
CA ASN A 118 -4.66 -16.08 -1.93
C ASN A 118 -5.39 -15.19 -0.92
N VAL A 119 -6.64 -15.50 -0.60
CA VAL A 119 -7.50 -14.74 0.33
C VAL A 119 -7.72 -15.54 1.61
N LEU A 120 -7.35 -14.94 2.74
CA LEU A 120 -7.59 -15.49 4.07
C LEU A 120 -8.84 -14.87 4.72
N ALA A 121 -9.70 -15.76 5.24
CA ALA A 121 -10.97 -15.52 5.91
C ALA A 121 -12.10 -15.03 4.99
N ILE A 122 -13.10 -15.88 4.79
CA ILE A 122 -14.22 -15.70 3.85
C ILE A 122 -15.51 -15.33 4.62
N GLY A 123 -15.41 -14.37 5.54
CA GLY A 123 -16.56 -13.71 6.19
C GLY A 123 -17.09 -12.54 5.35
N ASP A 124 -17.98 -11.70 5.89
CA ASP A 124 -18.70 -10.63 5.13
C ASP A 124 -17.83 -9.83 4.15
N VAL A 125 -16.67 -9.34 4.63
CA VAL A 125 -15.73 -8.56 3.80
C VAL A 125 -15.01 -9.48 2.81
N GLY A 126 -14.51 -10.62 3.28
CA GLY A 126 -13.70 -11.54 2.48
C GLY A 126 -14.46 -12.17 1.32
N SER A 127 -15.70 -12.60 1.55
CA SER A 127 -16.57 -13.11 0.49
C SER A 127 -16.99 -12.05 -0.51
N THR A 128 -17.40 -10.86 -0.04
CA THR A 128 -17.76 -9.76 -0.95
C THR A 128 -16.56 -9.31 -1.79
N LEU A 129 -15.36 -9.30 -1.18
CA LEU A 129 -14.11 -9.02 -1.87
C LEU A 129 -13.77 -10.10 -2.88
N LEU A 130 -13.93 -11.38 -2.52
CA LEU A 130 -13.69 -12.53 -3.41
C LEU A 130 -14.48 -12.39 -4.71
N THR A 131 -15.79 -12.13 -4.61
CA THR A 131 -16.63 -11.93 -5.80
C THR A 131 -16.19 -10.71 -6.62
N GLY A 132 -15.76 -9.63 -5.96
CA GLY A 132 -15.18 -8.50 -6.65
C GLY A 132 -13.89 -8.83 -7.40
N LEU A 133 -12.98 -9.61 -6.80
CA LEU A 133 -11.74 -10.04 -7.45
C LEU A 133 -12.03 -10.97 -8.64
N HIS A 134 -12.93 -11.92 -8.46
CA HIS A 134 -13.33 -12.87 -9.50
C HIS A 134 -13.91 -12.13 -10.71
N LEU A 135 -14.85 -11.20 -10.50
CA LEU A 135 -15.51 -10.47 -11.59
C LEU A 135 -14.64 -9.38 -12.24
N LEU A 136 -13.79 -8.68 -11.48
CA LEU A 136 -13.05 -7.51 -11.97
C LEU A 136 -11.61 -7.81 -12.38
N GLY A 137 -11.07 -8.96 -11.99
CA GLY A 137 -9.65 -9.27 -12.05
C GLY A 137 -9.23 -10.20 -13.19
N GLY A 138 -10.13 -10.63 -14.08
CA GLY A 138 -9.83 -11.64 -15.11
C GLY A 138 -8.64 -11.31 -16.03
N ASP A 139 -8.28 -10.05 -16.22
CA ASP A 139 -7.11 -9.60 -17.00
C ASP A 139 -5.79 -9.65 -16.22
N VAL A 140 -5.82 -9.61 -14.88
CA VAL A 140 -4.63 -9.51 -14.02
C VAL A 140 -4.51 -10.60 -12.95
N ILE A 141 -5.51 -11.46 -12.78
CA ILE A 141 -5.52 -12.57 -11.82
C ILE A 141 -5.60 -13.88 -12.58
N SER A 142 -4.71 -14.82 -12.27
CA SER A 142 -4.66 -16.15 -12.91
C SER A 142 -5.54 -17.16 -12.18
N SER A 143 -5.52 -17.14 -10.85
CA SER A 143 -6.32 -17.98 -9.96
C SER A 143 -6.46 -17.32 -8.59
N ILE A 144 -7.48 -17.72 -7.83
CA ILE A 144 -7.71 -17.24 -6.47
C ILE A 144 -7.80 -18.43 -5.50
N GLY A 145 -6.81 -18.56 -4.62
CA GLY A 145 -6.85 -19.50 -3.51
C GLY A 145 -7.65 -18.94 -2.33
N ILE A 146 -8.56 -19.72 -1.75
CA ILE A 146 -9.32 -19.32 -0.55
C ILE A 146 -8.99 -20.19 0.66
N CYS A 147 -8.86 -19.55 1.81
CA CYS A 147 -8.59 -20.21 3.09
C CYS A 147 -9.50 -19.64 4.18
N ASP A 148 -10.15 -20.50 4.95
CA ASP A 148 -10.95 -20.12 6.12
C ASP A 148 -10.77 -21.17 7.22
N ILE A 149 -11.12 -20.81 8.44
CA ILE A 149 -11.17 -21.76 9.57
C ILE A 149 -12.27 -22.83 9.39
N SER A 150 -13.24 -22.57 8.52
CA SER A 150 -14.36 -23.47 8.23
C SER A 150 -14.25 -24.04 6.82
N ASP A 151 -13.92 -25.32 6.71
CA ASP A 151 -13.89 -26.06 5.44
C ASP A 151 -15.23 -26.02 4.71
N LYS A 152 -16.34 -25.91 5.44
CA LYS A 152 -17.68 -25.78 4.85
C LYS A 152 -17.87 -24.43 4.15
N VAL A 153 -17.24 -23.37 4.66
CA VAL A 153 -17.30 -22.04 4.05
C VAL A 153 -16.48 -22.06 2.77
N THR A 154 -15.25 -22.54 2.79
CA THR A 154 -14.41 -22.63 1.58
C THR A 154 -15.01 -23.58 0.55
N ALA A 155 -15.51 -24.76 0.93
CA ALA A 155 -16.20 -25.66 0.00
C ALA A 155 -17.42 -25.02 -0.65
N ARG A 156 -18.20 -24.23 0.09
CA ARG A 156 -19.33 -23.49 -0.48
C ARG A 156 -18.87 -22.44 -1.48
N TRP A 157 -17.88 -21.61 -1.11
CA TRP A 157 -17.44 -20.51 -1.96
C TRP A 157 -16.68 -20.99 -3.18
N GLU A 158 -15.86 -22.03 -3.08
CA GLU A 158 -15.26 -22.67 -4.26
C GLU A 158 -16.36 -23.17 -5.21
N PHE A 159 -17.35 -23.91 -4.69
CA PHE A 159 -18.43 -24.47 -5.51
C PHE A 159 -19.32 -23.40 -6.15
N GLU A 160 -19.82 -22.41 -5.39
CA GLU A 160 -20.76 -21.40 -5.88
C GLU A 160 -20.08 -20.31 -6.73
N GLU A 161 -18.86 -19.88 -6.36
CA GLU A 161 -18.18 -18.80 -7.09
C GLU A 161 -17.71 -19.26 -8.48
N ASN A 162 -17.22 -20.50 -8.61
CA ASN A 162 -16.85 -21.09 -9.91
C ASN A 162 -18.06 -21.33 -10.86
N GLN A 163 -19.30 -21.11 -10.41
CA GLN A 163 -20.51 -21.15 -11.27
C GLN A 163 -20.86 -19.78 -11.86
N ILE A 164 -20.14 -18.72 -11.50
CA ILE A 164 -20.28 -17.40 -12.09
C ILE A 164 -19.51 -17.40 -13.41
N ALA A 165 -20.18 -17.07 -14.51
CA ALA A 165 -19.54 -17.00 -15.82
C ALA A 165 -20.24 -16.04 -16.77
N TYR A 166 -19.49 -15.51 -17.73
CA TYR A 166 -20.07 -14.84 -18.89
C TYR A 166 -20.58 -15.89 -19.88
N PRO A 167 -21.83 -15.77 -20.38
CA PRO A 167 -22.31 -16.68 -21.41
C PRO A 167 -21.35 -16.70 -22.61
N TRP A 168 -20.87 -17.89 -22.94
CA TRP A 168 -20.04 -18.20 -24.11
C TRP A 168 -18.56 -17.77 -23.98
N ASP A 169 -18.16 -17.30 -22.80
CA ASP A 169 -16.78 -16.99 -22.43
C ASP A 169 -16.48 -17.52 -21.01
N TYR A 170 -16.56 -18.85 -20.88
CA TYR A 170 -16.58 -19.55 -19.60
C TYR A 170 -15.21 -19.59 -18.89
N ASP A 171 -14.12 -19.28 -19.61
CA ASP A 171 -12.76 -19.27 -19.07
C ASP A 171 -12.25 -17.83 -18.81
N ALA A 172 -13.12 -16.83 -18.89
CA ALA A 172 -12.76 -15.41 -18.73
C ALA A 172 -12.38 -15.01 -17.31
N LEU A 173 -12.97 -15.69 -16.31
CA LEU A 173 -12.84 -15.36 -14.90
C LEU A 173 -11.77 -16.27 -14.25
N PRO A 174 -11.04 -15.80 -13.23
CA PRO A 174 -10.01 -16.60 -12.57
C PRO A 174 -10.65 -17.74 -11.78
N GLU A 175 -10.11 -18.94 -11.92
CA GLU A 175 -10.55 -20.13 -11.18
C GLU A 175 -10.32 -19.96 -9.67
N ILE A 176 -11.26 -20.44 -8.87
CA ILE A 176 -11.21 -20.43 -7.41
C ILE A 176 -10.80 -21.83 -6.92
N ASP A 177 -9.80 -21.90 -6.04
CA ASP A 177 -9.34 -23.15 -5.43
C ASP A 177 -9.22 -23.05 -3.91
N ILE A 178 -9.36 -24.16 -3.19
CA ILE A 178 -9.18 -24.18 -1.73
C ILE A 178 -7.70 -24.40 -1.40
N VAL A 179 -7.11 -23.50 -0.62
CA VAL A 179 -5.72 -23.61 -0.16
C VAL A 179 -5.65 -23.88 1.33
N SER A 180 -4.71 -24.74 1.72
CA SER A 180 -4.43 -25.00 3.14
C SER A 180 -3.67 -23.82 3.75
N ALA A 181 -3.67 -23.75 5.09
CA ALA A 181 -2.96 -22.70 5.81
C ALA A 181 -1.44 -22.72 5.52
N GLU A 182 -0.86 -23.90 5.28
CA GLU A 182 0.56 -24.10 4.98
C GLU A 182 0.96 -23.60 3.58
N ASP A 183 0.00 -23.51 2.66
CA ASP A 183 0.23 -23.14 1.26
C ASP A 183 -0.20 -21.70 0.93
N LEU A 184 -0.60 -20.93 1.95
CA LEU A 184 -1.11 -19.57 1.81
C LEU A 184 -0.13 -18.61 1.11
N PHE A 185 1.18 -18.78 1.30
CA PHE A 185 2.19 -17.93 0.65
C PHE A 185 2.73 -18.48 -0.68
N LYS A 186 2.15 -19.57 -1.21
CA LYS A 186 2.36 -20.01 -2.60
C LYS A 186 1.50 -19.19 -3.56
N CYS A 187 1.70 -17.88 -3.55
CA CYS A 187 0.98 -16.90 -4.35
C CYS A 187 1.85 -15.68 -4.66
N ASP A 188 1.35 -14.77 -5.50
CA ASP A 188 1.97 -13.47 -5.74
C ASP A 188 1.40 -12.38 -4.81
N VAL A 189 0.14 -12.52 -4.41
CA VAL A 189 -0.56 -11.59 -3.53
C VAL A 189 -1.32 -12.36 -2.45
N PHE A 190 -0.94 -12.17 -1.20
CA PHE A 190 -1.65 -12.69 -0.04
C PHE A 190 -2.57 -11.59 0.54
N VAL A 191 -3.86 -11.88 0.69
CA VAL A 191 -4.87 -10.93 1.17
C VAL A 191 -5.38 -11.35 2.55
N PHE A 192 -4.97 -10.58 3.57
CA PHE A 192 -5.36 -10.76 4.95
C PHE A 192 -6.68 -10.04 5.26
N VAL A 193 -7.78 -10.81 5.40
CA VAL A 193 -9.12 -10.30 5.77
C VAL A 193 -9.60 -10.83 7.14
N ALA A 194 -8.75 -11.62 7.82
CA ALA A 194 -9.07 -12.20 9.12
C ALA A 194 -9.21 -11.14 10.21
N SER A 195 -10.23 -11.30 11.07
CA SER A 195 -10.50 -10.39 12.18
C SER A 195 -11.22 -11.14 13.30
N LYS A 196 -10.85 -10.85 14.55
CA LYS A 196 -11.63 -11.23 15.73
C LYS A 196 -12.78 -10.22 15.82
N GLY A 197 -14.01 -10.69 15.67
CA GLY A 197 -15.20 -9.85 15.45
C GLY A 197 -15.33 -8.63 16.38
N ILE A 198 -16.03 -7.60 15.90
CA ILE A 198 -16.22 -6.34 16.63
C ILE A 198 -17.20 -6.59 17.80
N PRO A 199 -16.89 -6.13 19.03
CA PRO A 199 -17.84 -6.20 20.12
C PRO A 199 -19.15 -5.46 19.79
N PRO A 200 -20.32 -5.94 20.26
CA PRO A 200 -21.59 -5.25 20.08
C PRO A 200 -21.58 -3.83 20.66
N VAL A 201 -22.40 -2.93 20.11
CA VAL A 201 -22.59 -1.58 20.65
C VAL A 201 -23.13 -1.70 22.09
N GLY A 202 -22.45 -1.07 23.05
CA GLY A 202 -22.82 -1.11 24.48
C GLY A 202 -22.05 -2.12 25.34
N SER A 203 -21.06 -2.84 24.79
CA SER A 203 -20.25 -3.84 25.52
C SER A 203 -19.24 -3.27 26.55
N GLY A 204 -19.26 -1.97 26.84
CA GLY A 204 -18.33 -1.31 27.77
C GLY A 204 -16.91 -1.09 27.25
N VAL A 205 -16.60 -1.50 26.01
CA VAL A 205 -15.31 -1.22 25.35
C VAL A 205 -15.25 0.26 25.00
N LYS A 206 -14.37 1.01 25.66
CA LYS A 206 -14.21 2.46 25.44
C LYS A 206 -13.53 2.81 24.13
N ASP A 207 -12.55 2.00 23.72
CA ASP A 207 -11.82 2.18 22.46
C ASP A 207 -11.91 0.89 21.62
N VAL A 208 -12.86 0.89 20.69
CA VAL A 208 -13.10 -0.25 19.80
C VAL A 208 -11.90 -0.47 18.88
N ARG A 209 -11.21 0.59 18.46
CA ARG A 209 -10.08 0.50 17.52
C ARG A 209 -8.89 -0.15 18.19
N MET A 210 -8.56 0.25 19.42
CA MET A 210 -7.51 -0.39 20.21
C MET A 210 -7.84 -1.83 20.56
N TYR A 211 -9.10 -2.12 20.93
CA TYR A 211 -9.53 -3.51 21.16
C TYR A 211 -9.36 -4.40 19.91
N GLN A 212 -9.73 -3.89 18.73
CA GLN A 212 -9.51 -4.60 17.47
C GLN A 212 -8.02 -4.79 17.21
N PHE A 213 -7.20 -3.75 17.43
CA PHE A 213 -5.75 -3.83 17.24
C PHE A 213 -5.12 -4.92 18.11
N GLU A 214 -5.40 -4.95 19.42
CA GLU A 214 -4.83 -5.94 20.35
C GLU A 214 -5.15 -7.39 19.97
N ASN A 215 -6.33 -7.62 19.39
CA ASN A 215 -6.76 -8.95 18.99
C ASN A 215 -6.25 -9.33 17.59
N ASN A 216 -6.36 -8.43 16.62
CA ASN A 216 -6.00 -8.69 15.23
C ASN A 216 -4.48 -8.67 15.02
N SER A 217 -3.73 -7.92 15.84
CA SER A 217 -2.26 -7.92 15.81
C SER A 217 -1.69 -9.31 16.06
N LYS A 218 -2.28 -10.08 16.98
CA LYS A 218 -1.86 -11.46 17.28
C LYS A 218 -2.10 -12.39 16.09
N ILE A 219 -3.19 -12.18 15.35
CA ILE A 219 -3.52 -12.99 14.17
C ILE A 219 -2.57 -12.64 13.03
N VAL A 220 -2.43 -11.36 12.69
CA VAL A 220 -1.55 -10.93 11.57
C VAL A 220 -0.08 -11.26 11.84
N ALA A 221 0.36 -11.24 13.12
CA ALA A 221 1.70 -11.62 13.52
C ALA A 221 2.04 -13.07 13.16
N GLN A 222 1.09 -14.00 13.29
CA GLN A 222 1.30 -15.42 12.94
C GLN A 222 1.60 -15.57 11.45
N TYR A 223 0.76 -14.94 10.60
CA TYR A 223 0.94 -14.98 9.16
C TYR A 223 2.18 -14.19 8.70
N ALA A 224 2.53 -13.10 9.37
CA ALA A 224 3.77 -12.37 9.08
C ALA A 224 5.03 -13.21 9.36
N ARG A 225 5.06 -13.97 10.45
CA ARG A 225 6.14 -14.91 10.76
C ARG A 225 6.18 -16.09 9.79
N GLN A 226 5.01 -16.56 9.36
CA GLN A 226 4.92 -17.58 8.32
C GLN A 226 5.46 -17.07 6.97
N ALA A 227 5.09 -15.85 6.56
CA ALA A 227 5.61 -15.21 5.34
C ALA A 227 7.14 -15.12 5.36
N ARG A 228 7.73 -14.79 6.52
CA ARG A 228 9.19 -14.82 6.74
C ARG A 228 9.75 -16.24 6.56
N LYS A 229 9.18 -17.22 7.25
CA LYS A 229 9.64 -18.64 7.22
C LYS A 229 9.60 -19.22 5.82
N GLU A 230 8.61 -18.85 5.02
CA GLU A 230 8.43 -19.29 3.63
C GLU A 230 9.16 -18.41 2.62
N ASN A 231 9.92 -17.41 3.09
CA ASN A 231 10.66 -16.46 2.25
C ASN A 231 9.77 -15.81 1.16
N PHE A 232 8.56 -15.43 1.55
CA PHE A 232 7.54 -14.88 0.65
C PHE A 232 8.05 -13.63 -0.08
N LYS A 233 7.97 -13.67 -1.42
CA LYS A 233 8.42 -12.57 -2.30
C LYS A 233 7.28 -11.71 -2.83
N GLY A 234 6.04 -12.17 -2.67
CA GLY A 234 4.85 -11.46 -3.12
C GLY A 234 4.48 -10.27 -2.23
N LEU A 235 3.26 -9.77 -2.45
CA LEU A 235 2.67 -8.66 -1.72
C LEU A 235 1.75 -9.17 -0.60
N PHE A 236 1.92 -8.61 0.60
CA PHE A 236 1.10 -8.86 1.78
C PHE A 236 0.07 -7.73 1.93
N ALA A 237 -1.15 -7.97 1.47
CA ALA A 237 -2.26 -7.03 1.52
C ALA A 237 -3.03 -7.16 2.84
N VAL A 238 -3.13 -6.08 3.60
CA VAL A 238 -3.90 -5.99 4.84
C VAL A 238 -5.21 -5.26 4.58
N VAL A 239 -6.34 -5.97 4.67
CA VAL A 239 -7.69 -5.39 4.52
C VAL A 239 -8.36 -5.19 5.88
N SER A 240 -7.99 -6.01 6.88
CA SER A 240 -8.59 -5.97 8.22
C SER A 240 -8.30 -4.69 8.99
N ASP A 241 -9.28 -4.27 9.81
CA ASP A 241 -9.12 -3.13 10.71
C ASP A 241 -8.39 -3.47 12.03
N PRO A 242 -7.62 -2.52 12.59
CA PRO A 242 -7.25 -1.24 11.98
C PRO A 242 -6.11 -1.42 10.97
N VAL A 243 -6.36 -1.04 9.71
CA VAL A 243 -5.52 -1.38 8.57
C VAL A 243 -4.07 -0.93 8.72
N ASP A 244 -3.84 0.35 8.99
CA ASP A 244 -2.48 0.91 9.02
C ASP A 244 -1.63 0.35 10.17
N PRO A 245 -2.14 0.26 11.42
CA PRO A 245 -1.43 -0.42 12.50
C PRO A 245 -1.16 -1.90 12.22
N LEU A 246 -2.10 -2.65 11.62
CA LEU A 246 -1.90 -4.06 11.30
C LEU A 246 -0.87 -4.27 10.19
N ALA A 247 -0.81 -3.38 9.18
CA ALA A 247 0.25 -3.38 8.19
C ALA A 247 1.63 -3.17 8.85
N LYS A 248 1.72 -2.23 9.79
CA LYS A 248 2.95 -2.02 10.57
C LYS A 248 3.30 -3.23 11.43
N THR A 249 2.32 -3.87 12.09
CA THR A 249 2.53 -5.13 12.83
C THR A 249 3.03 -6.24 11.91
N ALA A 250 2.43 -6.43 10.74
CA ALA A 250 2.85 -7.46 9.78
C ALA A 250 4.31 -7.25 9.36
N TRP A 251 4.70 -6.02 9.04
CA TRP A 251 6.08 -5.69 8.74
C TRP A 251 7.02 -5.97 9.92
N LEU A 252 6.71 -5.47 11.13
CA LEU A 252 7.53 -5.68 12.32
C LEU A 252 7.72 -7.16 12.64
N GLU A 253 6.64 -7.93 12.69
CA GLU A 253 6.65 -9.32 13.11
C GLU A 253 7.34 -10.25 12.11
N SER A 254 7.27 -9.93 10.80
CA SER A 254 8.05 -10.66 9.79
C SER A 254 9.56 -10.37 9.90
N ASN A 255 9.95 -9.21 10.44
CA ASN A 255 11.35 -8.77 10.51
C ASN A 255 12.01 -9.01 11.87
N LYS A 256 11.31 -9.68 12.80
CA LYS A 256 11.91 -10.16 14.05
C LYS A 256 12.47 -11.57 13.86
N ASP A 257 13.62 -11.83 14.45
CA ASP A 257 14.17 -13.17 14.61
C ASP A 257 13.47 -13.96 15.73
N ASP A 258 13.92 -15.19 15.99
CA ASP A 258 13.37 -16.06 17.04
C ASP A 258 13.55 -15.49 18.46
N SER A 259 14.48 -14.55 18.64
CA SER A 259 14.70 -13.82 19.91
C SER A 259 13.87 -12.54 20.04
N GLY A 260 13.14 -12.17 18.98
CA GLY A 260 12.32 -10.97 18.91
C GLY A 260 13.08 -9.70 18.47
N VAL A 261 14.34 -9.83 18.03
CA VAL A 261 15.19 -8.72 17.60
C VAL A 261 14.96 -8.45 16.11
N LEU A 262 14.89 -7.16 15.74
CA LEU A 262 14.77 -6.76 14.34
C LEU A 262 16.06 -7.04 13.57
N ASP A 263 15.97 -7.90 12.56
CA ASP A 263 17.09 -8.27 11.68
C ASP A 263 16.83 -7.94 10.20
N TYR A 264 15.62 -7.47 9.89
CA TYR A 264 15.18 -7.05 8.55
C TYR A 264 15.26 -8.15 7.48
N GLN A 265 15.19 -9.42 7.89
CA GLN A 265 15.19 -10.59 6.99
C GLN A 265 13.78 -11.03 6.55
N GLY A 266 12.74 -10.28 6.91
CA GLY A 266 11.34 -10.57 6.59
C GLY A 266 10.83 -9.89 5.33
N LEU A 267 9.58 -9.42 5.42
CA LEU A 267 8.92 -8.64 4.38
C LEU A 267 9.54 -7.24 4.30
N ARG A 268 9.85 -6.77 3.11
CA ARG A 268 10.28 -5.39 2.90
C ARG A 268 9.12 -4.42 3.14
N PRO A 269 9.40 -3.15 3.48
CA PRO A 269 8.35 -2.17 3.72
C PRO A 269 7.36 -2.03 2.53
N GLU A 270 7.86 -2.05 1.30
CA GLU A 270 7.03 -1.94 0.09
C GLU A 270 6.30 -3.25 -0.30
N GLN A 271 6.59 -4.38 0.37
CA GLN A 271 5.84 -5.64 0.18
C GLN A 271 4.58 -5.70 1.03
N VAL A 272 4.46 -4.90 2.09
CA VAL A 272 3.23 -4.82 2.88
C VAL A 272 2.41 -3.63 2.39
N HIS A 273 1.10 -3.82 2.27
CA HIS A 273 0.21 -2.77 1.78
C HIS A 273 -1.11 -2.80 2.53
N GLY A 274 -1.54 -1.66 3.08
CA GLY A 274 -2.83 -1.53 3.74
C GLY A 274 -3.93 -1.09 2.77
N PHE A 275 -5.07 -1.75 2.79
CA PHE A 275 -6.21 -1.47 1.93
C PHE A 275 -7.38 -0.88 2.73
N GLY A 276 -7.23 0.38 3.15
CA GLY A 276 -8.24 1.10 3.93
C GLY A 276 -8.68 2.43 3.30
N LEU A 277 -7.80 3.13 2.59
CA LEU A 277 -8.07 4.47 2.08
C LEU A 277 -9.08 4.50 0.92
N GLY A 278 -9.16 3.43 0.11
CA GLY A 278 -10.04 3.36 -1.07
C GLY A 278 -11.50 3.69 -0.78
N VAL A 279 -12.09 3.10 0.27
CA VAL A 279 -13.46 3.40 0.70
C VAL A 279 -13.62 4.82 1.26
N MET A 280 -12.58 5.38 1.90
CA MET A 280 -12.64 6.76 2.39
C MET A 280 -12.68 7.73 1.21
N ASN A 281 -11.84 7.52 0.20
CA ASN A 281 -11.86 8.30 -1.03
C ASN A 281 -13.22 8.15 -1.77
N ALA A 282 -13.76 6.94 -1.84
CA ALA A 282 -15.06 6.69 -2.47
C ALA A 282 -16.25 7.35 -1.71
N ARG A 283 -16.17 7.41 -0.37
CA ARG A 283 -17.15 8.12 0.47
C ARG A 283 -17.08 9.63 0.27
N ALA A 284 -15.88 10.21 0.23
CA ALA A 284 -15.70 11.62 -0.13
C ALA A 284 -16.31 11.91 -1.51
N ALA A 285 -16.05 11.05 -2.51
CA ALA A 285 -16.65 11.17 -3.83
C ALA A 285 -18.20 11.04 -3.80
N TYR A 286 -18.75 10.18 -2.94
CA TYR A 286 -20.19 10.01 -2.78
C TYR A 286 -20.88 11.30 -2.31
N PHE A 287 -20.30 11.98 -1.33
CA PHE A 287 -20.80 13.27 -0.83
C PHE A 287 -20.56 14.40 -1.84
N ALA A 288 -19.41 14.41 -2.50
CA ALA A 288 -19.09 15.38 -3.55
C ALA A 288 -20.03 15.32 -4.76
N LYS A 289 -20.59 14.15 -5.07
CA LYS A 289 -21.63 14.00 -6.11
C LYS A 289 -23.00 14.55 -5.70
N ARG A 290 -23.22 14.84 -4.42
CA ARG A 290 -24.53 15.21 -3.86
C ARG A 290 -24.61 16.66 -3.40
N ASP A 291 -23.47 17.28 -3.14
CA ASP A 291 -23.37 18.67 -2.73
C ASP A 291 -22.38 19.40 -3.66
N GLU A 292 -22.90 20.36 -4.42
CA GLU A 292 -22.13 21.13 -5.41
C GLU A 292 -20.93 21.86 -4.78
N ARG A 293 -20.99 22.18 -3.47
CA ARG A 293 -19.88 22.81 -2.73
C ARG A 293 -18.60 21.96 -2.77
N PHE A 294 -18.73 20.64 -2.86
CA PHE A 294 -17.62 19.69 -2.83
C PHE A 294 -17.25 19.15 -4.22
N LYS A 295 -17.89 19.61 -5.29
CA LYS A 295 -17.75 19.01 -6.64
C LYS A 295 -16.32 18.96 -7.15
N ARG A 296 -15.48 19.94 -6.78
CA ARG A 296 -14.05 19.97 -7.13
C ARG A 296 -13.29 18.74 -6.67
N PHE A 297 -13.75 18.06 -5.61
CA PHE A 297 -13.15 16.82 -5.14
C PHE A 297 -13.09 15.75 -6.24
N LEU A 298 -14.10 15.70 -7.11
CA LEU A 298 -14.22 14.67 -8.15
C LEU A 298 -13.12 14.74 -9.22
N THR A 299 -12.45 15.89 -9.36
CA THR A 299 -11.39 16.11 -10.35
C THR A 299 -10.05 16.44 -9.68
N GLU A 300 -10.07 17.23 -8.61
CA GLU A 300 -8.89 17.82 -7.98
C GLU A 300 -8.65 17.32 -6.57
N GLY A 301 -9.62 16.66 -5.94
CA GLY A 301 -9.54 16.26 -4.54
C GLY A 301 -8.65 15.05 -4.29
N ARG A 302 -8.14 14.93 -3.07
CA ARG A 302 -7.27 13.83 -2.65
C ARG A 302 -7.58 13.41 -1.23
N SER A 303 -7.25 12.16 -0.91
CA SER A 303 -7.42 11.58 0.43
C SER A 303 -6.06 11.12 0.94
N PHE A 304 -5.76 11.44 2.20
CA PHE A 304 -4.51 11.08 2.87
C PHE A 304 -4.78 10.60 4.30
N GLY A 305 -3.81 9.90 4.89
CA GLY A 305 -3.85 9.52 6.29
C GLY A 305 -4.48 8.15 6.53
N PRO A 306 -4.71 7.81 7.81
CA PRO A 306 -5.20 6.48 8.16
C PRO A 306 -6.66 6.26 7.78
N HIS A 307 -7.06 4.98 7.75
CA HIS A 307 -8.48 4.62 7.72
C HIS A 307 -9.12 4.96 9.08
N GLY A 308 -9.72 6.14 9.21
CA GLY A 308 -10.46 6.55 10.41
C GLY A 308 -10.34 8.03 10.78
N GLN A 309 -10.22 8.32 12.07
CA GLN A 309 -10.40 9.65 12.67
C GLN A 309 -9.40 10.71 12.18
N ASP A 310 -8.14 10.34 11.91
CA ASP A 310 -7.12 11.27 11.41
C ASP A 310 -7.06 11.33 9.87
N LEU A 311 -8.11 10.86 9.17
CA LEU A 311 -8.22 11.04 7.72
C LEU A 311 -8.11 12.52 7.36
N VAL A 312 -7.43 12.81 6.25
CA VAL A 312 -7.40 14.14 5.65
C VAL A 312 -7.97 14.05 4.25
N VAL A 313 -9.14 14.65 4.04
CA VAL A 313 -9.68 14.91 2.71
C VAL A 313 -9.33 16.35 2.31
N ALA A 314 -8.77 16.51 1.11
CA ALA A 314 -8.60 17.77 0.42
C ALA A 314 -9.67 17.89 -0.66
N ASP A 315 -10.51 18.92 -0.58
CA ASP A 315 -11.57 19.21 -1.55
C ASP A 315 -11.00 19.56 -2.93
N SER A 316 -9.86 20.24 -2.97
CA SER A 316 -9.05 20.48 -4.16
C SER A 316 -7.58 20.63 -3.77
N ILE A 317 -6.67 20.15 -4.63
CA ILE A 317 -5.24 20.47 -4.51
C ILE A 317 -4.91 21.84 -5.12
N THR A 318 -5.64 22.25 -6.16
CA THR A 318 -5.38 23.48 -6.92
C THR A 318 -5.96 24.73 -6.25
N ASP A 319 -7.20 24.64 -5.78
CA ASP A 319 -7.95 25.73 -5.12
C ASP A 319 -8.49 25.25 -3.77
N TYR A 320 -7.56 24.88 -2.90
CA TYR A 320 -7.83 24.26 -1.60
C TYR A 320 -8.62 25.17 -0.67
N ASN A 321 -9.73 24.65 -0.15
CA ASN A 321 -10.51 25.29 0.90
C ASN A 321 -10.46 24.43 2.17
N ASP A 322 -9.80 24.92 3.22
CA ASP A 322 -9.58 24.16 4.46
C ASP A 322 -10.89 23.81 5.20
N GLU A 323 -11.87 24.70 5.16
CA GLU A 323 -13.15 24.55 5.86
C GLU A 323 -14.02 23.51 5.16
N LEU A 324 -14.17 23.60 3.83
CA LEU A 324 -14.87 22.60 3.02
C LEU A 324 -14.16 21.24 3.08
N SER A 325 -12.83 21.24 3.05
CA SER A 325 -12.03 20.03 3.22
C SER A 325 -12.27 19.33 4.56
N LYS A 326 -12.35 20.08 5.66
CA LYS A 326 -12.68 19.55 6.99
C LYS A 326 -14.12 19.03 7.06
N GLU A 327 -15.08 19.77 6.49
CA GLU A 327 -16.48 19.33 6.43
C GLU A 327 -16.62 18.01 5.65
N LEU A 328 -15.98 17.91 4.48
CA LEU A 328 -15.98 16.69 3.67
C LEU A 328 -15.25 15.54 4.36
N THR A 329 -14.18 15.83 5.11
CA THR A 329 -13.48 14.84 5.95
C THR A 329 -14.44 14.26 6.99
N GLU A 330 -15.17 15.12 7.72
CA GLU A 330 -16.10 14.69 8.77
C GLU A 330 -17.23 13.80 8.22
N LEU A 331 -17.84 14.21 7.10
CA LEU A 331 -18.85 13.41 6.40
C LEU A 331 -18.30 12.03 6.02
N THR A 332 -17.06 11.99 5.53
CA THR A 332 -16.38 10.77 5.09
C THR A 332 -16.09 9.80 6.24
N VAL A 333 -15.59 10.33 7.36
CA VAL A 333 -15.25 9.52 8.55
C VAL A 333 -16.51 8.98 9.23
N THR A 334 -17.59 9.76 9.28
CA THR A 334 -18.83 9.39 9.98
C THR A 334 -19.81 8.57 9.13
N ALA A 335 -19.55 8.38 7.83
CA ALA A 335 -20.44 7.62 6.94
C ALA A 335 -20.72 6.17 7.40
N ASN A 336 -19.79 5.56 8.14
CA ASN A 336 -19.99 4.23 8.72
C ASN A 336 -21.03 4.23 9.86
N LEU A 337 -21.15 5.33 10.61
CA LEU A 337 -22.12 5.50 11.69
C LEU A 337 -23.55 5.54 11.14
N HIS A 338 -23.73 6.13 9.96
CA HIS A 338 -25.03 6.14 9.29
C HIS A 338 -25.54 4.72 9.00
N MET A 339 -24.68 3.83 8.47
CA MET A 339 -25.05 2.43 8.23
C MET A 339 -25.39 1.68 9.54
N ARG A 340 -24.63 1.95 10.61
CA ARG A 340 -24.91 1.35 11.92
C ARG A 340 -26.24 1.84 12.51
N ALA A 341 -26.57 3.12 12.33
CA ALA A 341 -27.82 3.70 12.80
C ALA A 341 -29.05 3.06 12.16
N ILE A 342 -28.93 2.59 10.90
CA ILE A 342 -30.00 1.86 10.20
C ILE A 342 -29.90 0.33 10.37
N GLY A 343 -29.06 -0.16 11.29
CA GLY A 343 -28.99 -1.58 11.67
C GLY A 343 -28.06 -2.45 10.84
N PHE A 344 -27.25 -1.88 9.95
CA PHE A 344 -26.35 -2.63 9.08
C PHE A 344 -24.87 -2.48 9.45
N LYS A 345 -24.13 -3.60 9.36
CA LYS A 345 -22.66 -3.59 9.42
C LYS A 345 -22.12 -3.04 8.10
N PRO A 346 -21.25 -2.00 8.11
CA PRO A 346 -20.69 -1.45 6.88
C PRO A 346 -19.54 -2.33 6.37
N PHE A 347 -19.79 -3.21 5.40
CA PHE A 347 -18.75 -4.06 4.80
C PHE A 347 -18.74 -4.04 3.27
N ILE A 348 -19.86 -3.75 2.61
CA ILE A 348 -19.97 -3.79 1.14
C ILE A 348 -19.02 -2.79 0.46
N ALA A 349 -19.16 -1.49 0.78
CA ALA A 349 -18.30 -0.47 0.18
C ALA A 349 -16.81 -0.65 0.55
N PRO A 350 -16.44 -1.02 1.79
CA PRO A 350 -15.06 -1.42 2.11
C PRO A 350 -14.54 -2.58 1.25
N ALA A 351 -15.32 -3.67 1.12
CA ALA A 351 -14.90 -4.86 0.38
C ALA A 351 -14.63 -4.57 -1.09
N TYR A 352 -15.43 -3.72 -1.73
CA TYR A 352 -15.21 -3.32 -3.13
C TYR A 352 -14.20 -2.19 -3.28
N SER A 353 -14.43 -1.03 -2.65
CA SER A 353 -13.62 0.17 -2.91
C SER A 353 -12.23 0.11 -2.31
N SER A 354 -12.05 -0.54 -1.15
CA SER A 354 -10.72 -0.74 -0.57
C SER A 354 -10.14 -2.10 -0.92
N GLY A 355 -10.96 -3.15 -0.94
CA GLY A 355 -10.52 -4.50 -1.26
C GLY A 355 -10.36 -4.72 -2.76
N ALA A 356 -11.41 -5.21 -3.41
CA ALA A 356 -11.36 -5.73 -4.78
C ALA A 356 -10.84 -4.71 -5.81
N ILE A 357 -11.41 -3.50 -5.86
CA ILE A 357 -11.05 -2.50 -6.88
C ILE A 357 -9.61 -2.04 -6.69
N SER A 358 -9.21 -1.68 -5.46
CA SER A 358 -7.84 -1.22 -5.22
C SER A 358 -6.81 -2.34 -5.43
N LEU A 359 -7.11 -3.59 -5.06
CA LEU A 359 -6.22 -4.73 -5.33
C LEU A 359 -6.04 -4.96 -6.83
N VAL A 360 -7.13 -4.92 -7.60
CA VAL A 360 -7.09 -5.07 -9.06
C VAL A 360 -6.31 -3.91 -9.70
N LEU A 361 -6.56 -2.66 -9.30
CA LEU A 361 -5.79 -1.51 -9.79
C LEU A 361 -4.31 -1.62 -9.42
N MET A 362 -4.00 -2.06 -8.20
CA MET A 362 -2.63 -2.31 -7.76
C MET A 362 -1.93 -3.33 -8.66
N MET A 363 -2.57 -4.47 -8.96
CA MET A 363 -2.01 -5.50 -9.85
C MET A 363 -1.91 -5.05 -11.31
N ARG A 364 -2.78 -4.13 -11.77
CA ARG A 364 -2.67 -3.46 -13.08
C ARG A 364 -1.54 -2.42 -13.14
N GLY A 365 -0.96 -2.04 -12.00
CA GLY A 365 -0.01 -0.93 -11.93
C GLY A 365 -0.68 0.46 -12.07
N GLU A 366 -1.99 0.52 -11.82
CA GLU A 366 -2.79 1.73 -11.91
C GLU A 366 -2.80 2.50 -10.59
N TRP A 367 -3.10 3.80 -10.69
CA TRP A 367 -3.25 4.66 -9.52
C TRP A 367 -4.46 4.24 -8.69
N HIS A 368 -4.23 4.03 -7.39
CA HIS A 368 -5.26 3.70 -6.42
C HIS A 368 -4.94 4.34 -5.06
N CYS A 369 -5.88 4.23 -4.12
CA CYS A 369 -5.70 4.71 -2.75
C CYS A 369 -5.42 3.53 -1.82
N GLY A 370 -4.25 3.54 -1.18
CA GLY A 370 -3.79 2.50 -0.27
C GLY A 370 -2.74 3.03 0.69
N SER A 371 -2.49 2.28 1.75
CA SER A 371 -1.56 2.62 2.82
C SER A 371 -0.21 1.98 2.58
N VAL A 372 0.80 2.83 2.40
CA VAL A 372 2.18 2.43 2.08
C VAL A 372 3.13 2.90 3.16
N PHE A 373 4.32 2.31 3.18
CA PHE A 373 5.35 2.71 4.11
C PHE A 373 5.86 4.12 3.79
N LEU A 374 5.77 5.02 4.77
CA LEU A 374 6.28 6.38 4.75
C LEU A 374 6.91 6.68 6.10
N GLY A 375 8.23 6.80 6.16
CA GLY A 375 8.94 7.31 7.34
C GLY A 375 8.71 6.56 8.65
N GLY A 376 8.60 5.22 8.58
CA GLY A 376 8.40 4.39 9.76
C GLY A 376 6.94 4.02 10.04
N ILE A 377 5.97 4.56 9.31
CA ILE A 377 4.55 4.19 9.45
C ILE A 377 3.97 3.68 8.13
N TYR A 378 2.80 3.07 8.18
CA TYR A 378 1.95 2.91 7.00
C TYR A 378 0.89 4.01 7.00
N MET A 379 0.71 4.68 5.87
CA MET A 379 -0.22 5.80 5.75
C MET A 379 -0.89 5.79 4.39
N GLY A 380 -2.21 6.00 4.37
CA GLY A 380 -3.01 6.08 3.16
C GLY A 380 -2.58 7.24 2.27
N VAL A 381 -2.25 6.94 1.02
CA VAL A 381 -1.96 7.92 -0.04
C VAL A 381 -2.38 7.38 -1.41
N LYS A 382 -2.38 8.24 -2.43
CA LYS A 382 -2.51 7.80 -3.82
C LYS A 382 -1.16 7.25 -4.31
N ASN A 383 -1.17 6.00 -4.77
CA ASN A 383 0.05 5.27 -5.14
C ASN A 383 -0.20 4.27 -6.29
N ARG A 384 0.86 3.73 -6.87
CA ARG A 384 0.83 2.62 -7.85
C ARG A 384 2.13 1.81 -7.83
N TYR A 385 2.08 0.55 -8.24
CA TYR A 385 3.29 -0.23 -8.52
C TYR A 385 3.67 -0.12 -9.99
N THR A 386 4.97 0.00 -10.25
CA THR A 386 5.53 0.08 -11.62
C THR A 386 6.63 -0.94 -11.78
N ALA A 387 7.14 -1.11 -13.00
CA ALA A 387 8.34 -1.91 -13.26
C ALA A 387 9.57 -1.46 -12.44
N PHE A 388 9.58 -0.22 -11.95
CA PHE A 388 10.66 0.38 -11.16
C PHE A 388 10.34 0.49 -9.67
N GLY A 389 9.27 -0.17 -9.20
CA GLY A 389 8.87 -0.19 -7.80
C GLY A 389 7.65 0.69 -7.51
N LEU A 390 7.34 0.80 -6.22
CA LEU A 390 6.23 1.59 -5.70
C LEU A 390 6.44 3.09 -5.95
N GLU A 391 5.42 3.74 -6.49
CA GLU A 391 5.37 5.18 -6.76
C GLU A 391 4.25 5.83 -5.94
N THR A 392 4.56 6.94 -5.28
CA THR A 392 3.60 7.78 -4.55
C THR A 392 3.38 9.10 -5.31
N GLU A 393 2.16 9.63 -5.30
CA GLU A 393 1.86 10.93 -5.91
C GLU A 393 2.57 12.04 -5.12
N VAL A 394 3.30 12.90 -5.82
CA VAL A 394 3.94 14.11 -5.29
C VAL A 394 3.18 15.32 -5.82
N LEU A 395 2.78 16.23 -4.94
CA LEU A 395 1.90 17.36 -5.27
C LEU A 395 2.43 18.67 -4.69
N PRO A 396 2.13 19.83 -5.31
CA PRO A 396 2.40 21.13 -4.71
C PRO A 396 1.38 21.43 -3.59
N LEU A 397 1.49 20.72 -2.47
CA LEU A 397 0.50 20.78 -1.38
C LEU A 397 0.51 22.18 -0.72
N PRO A 398 -0.66 22.82 -0.57
CA PRO A 398 -0.76 24.04 0.25
C PRO A 398 -0.28 23.79 1.68
N GLU A 399 0.43 24.76 2.27
CA GLU A 399 1.04 24.63 3.60
C GLU A 399 0.03 24.21 4.68
N GLN A 400 -1.21 24.74 4.64
CA GLN A 400 -2.27 24.39 5.59
C GLN A 400 -2.71 22.92 5.44
N LEU A 401 -2.83 22.42 4.22
CA LEU A 401 -3.14 21.01 3.95
C LEU A 401 -1.98 20.12 4.42
N TYR A 402 -0.74 20.47 4.07
CA TYR A 402 0.45 19.72 4.47
C TYR A 402 0.53 19.56 5.99
N ARG A 403 0.27 20.61 6.77
CA ARG A 403 0.25 20.53 8.24
C ARG A 403 -0.75 19.51 8.78
N ARG A 404 -1.93 19.39 8.16
CA ARG A 404 -2.93 18.37 8.55
C ARG A 404 -2.42 16.96 8.26
N ILE A 405 -1.76 16.76 7.12
CA ILE A 405 -1.17 15.47 6.73
C ILE A 405 -0.03 15.10 7.68
N ALA A 406 0.87 16.03 7.98
CA ALA A 406 1.96 15.82 8.94
C ALA A 406 1.43 15.50 10.36
N ALA A 407 0.37 16.18 10.80
CA ALA A 407 -0.27 15.87 12.08
C ALA A 407 -0.89 14.46 12.10
N ALA A 408 -1.49 14.01 10.99
CA ALA A 408 -2.01 12.64 10.87
C ALA A 408 -0.88 11.59 10.91
N GLU A 409 0.25 11.87 10.27
CA GLU A 409 1.47 11.05 10.39
C GLU A 409 1.94 10.95 11.85
N ASP A 410 2.04 12.09 12.55
CA ASP A 410 2.50 12.12 13.95
C ASP A 410 1.56 11.39 14.90
N ASN A 411 0.25 11.39 14.62
CA ASN A 411 -0.72 10.62 15.37
C ASN A 411 -0.57 9.12 15.11
N LEU A 412 -0.33 8.71 13.86
CA LEU A 412 -0.08 7.30 13.52
C LEU A 412 1.19 6.76 14.22
N LYS A 413 2.25 7.56 14.32
CA LYS A 413 3.49 7.21 15.04
C LYS A 413 3.27 6.91 16.53
N LYS A 414 2.18 7.41 17.13
CA LYS A 414 1.86 7.17 18.55
C LYS A 414 1.09 5.86 18.78
N ILE A 415 0.53 5.26 17.74
CA ILE A 415 -0.31 4.06 17.84
C ILE A 415 0.54 2.78 17.81
N VAL A 416 1.66 2.78 17.08
CA VAL A 416 2.42 1.56 16.73
C VAL A 416 3.87 1.60 17.15
#